data_AF-A0A813EFN2-F1
#
_entry.id   AF-A0A813EFN2-F1
#
_cell.length_a   1.000
_cell.length_b   1.000
_cell.length_c   1.000
_cell.angle_alpha   90.00
_cell.angle_beta   90.00
_cell.angle_gamma   90.00
#
_symmetry.space_group_name_H-M   'P 1'
#
loop_
_entity.id
_entity.type
_entity.pdbx_description
1 polymer ?
#
loop_
_entity_poly.entity_id
_entity_poly.type
_entity_poly.pdbx_seq_one_letter_code
_entity_poly.pdbx_strand_id
1 'polypeptide(L)'
;GRPSPQAPSTFAVGCGAKTARATGAMLALEEKVRSVVLLLPELVLTGKASEVVAKFEQSFLEVKARKLVYLSEAEAESYFHYLQKDARKSVVAAATRGLTEVLVLEHLDGDVVEISLKLLEELHPTCGAGNIYCSQDRWECLHDIEFFFPHLDSLPVDRTLAVLKPAAMERGALEGRTIEQLVEDEAAAVGLFVVGKRNLVMSQEEATVLCQDFAGTADHAGAIGVLCQEPGCVAMCLEGRGAIGKLQLICGPPHSGTARDRAPTTIRANWGTDSTSNAIHASASMEASDKEMKAIFPEGTLTLQRTLCVVKPDGVSHLVAIKAEIEAAGFTVLKEKQVTLTEERAAEFYKDQQGKPSFSALMKEACSGPCCALVLCRLEAVAVWKQLMGDPSVKEARKTRPGSLRARFGRDGQRNAVYGSESVKGSARDIRFFFPEMGADPIPNEDEVRDFLFRKSAGASMDLKTLEDADVSNFAVDPTMQQLLSKGLMALCQVKPKGLGAATFLSKWLADNNPNNAVPEEKTGHGFEPPERTKKFVEYGVNSDGMAFAVEAPREEEIVKPVVEVDTTEGGDTRPQELSTPPFVVFVAGGPGSGKATQC
;
A
#
# COMPACT_ATOMS: atom_id res chain seq x y z
N GLY A 1 -42.32 22.20 -56.07
CA GLY A 1 -41.30 22.67 -57.02
C GLY A 1 -40.75 23.98 -56.48
N ARG A 2 -39.49 24.01 -56.06
CA ARG A 2 -38.26 24.25 -56.86
C ARG A 2 -38.04 25.77 -57.12
N PRO A 3 -36.78 26.25 -57.23
CA PRO A 3 -35.91 26.65 -56.10
C PRO A 3 -35.19 28.00 -56.37
N SER A 4 -34.28 28.41 -55.49
CA SER A 4 -33.24 29.43 -55.75
C SER A 4 -31.85 28.94 -55.30
N PRO A 5 -30.74 29.47 -55.86
CA PRO A 5 -29.49 28.72 -56.04
C PRO A 5 -28.26 29.24 -55.27
N GLN A 6 -27.33 28.30 -55.07
CA GLN A 6 -25.85 28.36 -55.13
C GLN A 6 -25.03 29.28 -54.21
N ALA A 7 -24.13 28.66 -53.44
CA ALA A 7 -22.66 28.85 -53.52
C ALA A 7 -21.90 27.66 -52.85
N PRO A 8 -20.68 27.27 -53.28
CA PRO A 8 -20.05 26.01 -52.90
C PRO A 8 -18.82 26.09 -51.96
N SER A 9 -18.59 24.96 -51.29
CA SER A 9 -17.34 24.32 -50.83
C SER A 9 -16.51 24.93 -49.68
N THR A 10 -16.81 24.49 -48.46
CA THR A 10 -15.83 24.23 -47.39
C THR A 10 -15.79 22.72 -47.10
N PHE A 11 -14.59 22.13 -47.08
CA PHE A 11 -14.37 20.71 -46.80
C PHE A 11 -14.76 20.34 -45.36
N ALA A 12 -15.25 19.12 -45.21
CA ALA A 12 -16.10 18.65 -44.14
C ALA A 12 -15.43 18.47 -42.76
N VAL A 13 -16.15 18.91 -41.74
CA VAL A 13 -16.02 18.50 -40.33
C VAL A 13 -16.62 17.10 -40.17
N GLY A 14 -15.77 16.12 -39.84
CA GLY A 14 -16.20 14.81 -39.34
C GLY A 14 -16.23 14.82 -37.82
N CYS A 15 -17.43 14.99 -37.26
CA CYS A 15 -17.69 14.87 -35.83
C CYS A 15 -17.67 13.39 -35.43
N GLY A 16 -16.68 12.99 -34.62
CA GLY A 16 -16.62 11.69 -33.94
C GLY A 16 -16.49 11.92 -32.44
N ALA A 17 -17.61 12.12 -31.76
CA ALA A 17 -17.66 12.26 -30.31
C ALA A 17 -17.27 10.93 -29.64
N LYS A 18 -16.04 10.85 -29.12
CA LYS A 18 -15.68 9.95 -28.03
C LYS A 18 -15.45 10.81 -26.80
N THR A 19 -16.34 10.65 -25.83
CA THR A 19 -16.25 11.18 -24.47
C THR A 19 -14.96 10.70 -23.81
N ALA A 20 -13.93 11.53 -23.84
CA ALA A 20 -12.75 11.37 -23.00
C ALA A 20 -13.15 11.73 -21.56
N ARG A 21 -13.24 10.71 -20.71
CA ARG A 21 -13.10 10.88 -19.26
C ARG A 21 -11.77 11.58 -19.04
N ALA A 22 -11.80 12.82 -18.57
CA ALA A 22 -10.62 13.53 -18.10
C ALA A 22 -10.12 12.84 -16.81
N THR A 23 -9.35 11.78 -16.96
CA THR A 23 -8.36 11.37 -15.96
C THR A 23 -7.32 12.47 -15.92
N GLY A 24 -7.16 13.11 -14.76
CA GLY A 24 -6.12 14.09 -14.50
C GLY A 24 -4.75 13.44 -14.66
N ALA A 25 -4.19 13.52 -15.86
CA ALA A 25 -2.76 13.39 -16.08
C ALA A 25 -2.16 14.71 -15.61
N MET A 26 -1.62 14.70 -14.39
CA MET A 26 -0.66 15.71 -13.94
C MET A 26 0.46 15.70 -14.99
N LEU A 27 0.60 16.81 -15.73
CA LEU A 27 1.77 17.03 -16.58
C LEU A 27 3.00 16.92 -15.67
N ALA A 28 3.70 15.79 -15.74
CA ALA A 28 4.97 15.60 -15.06
C ALA A 28 5.94 16.62 -15.66
N LEU A 29 6.27 17.65 -14.87
CA LEU A 29 7.43 18.47 -15.14
C LEU A 29 8.64 17.56 -14.96
N GLU A 30 9.40 17.31 -16.02
CA GLU A 30 10.71 16.66 -15.91
C GLU A 30 11.48 17.33 -14.77
N GLU A 31 11.89 16.53 -13.79
CA GLU A 31 12.59 17.01 -12.60
C GLU A 31 13.97 17.52 -13.03
N LYS A 32 14.09 18.85 -13.20
CA LYS A 32 15.31 19.47 -13.69
C LYS A 32 16.41 19.35 -12.66
N VAL A 33 17.60 18.91 -13.08
CA VAL A 33 18.78 18.87 -12.22
C VAL A 33 19.10 20.30 -11.80
N ARG A 34 19.33 20.49 -10.51
CA ARG A 34 19.73 21.78 -9.90
C ARG A 34 21.13 21.67 -9.34
N SER A 35 21.89 22.75 -9.37
CA SER A 35 23.25 22.84 -8.81
C SER A 35 23.26 23.81 -7.62
N VAL A 36 24.11 23.55 -6.62
CA VAL A 36 24.29 24.46 -5.48
C VAL A 36 25.62 25.18 -5.60
N VAL A 37 25.56 26.49 -5.40
CA VAL A 37 26.75 27.35 -5.38
C VAL A 37 26.80 28.07 -4.04
N LEU A 38 27.94 27.95 -3.36
CA LEU A 38 28.28 28.68 -2.15
C LEU A 38 29.21 29.83 -2.49
N LEU A 39 28.75 31.05 -2.28
CA LEU A 39 29.55 32.26 -2.31
C LEU A 39 30.14 32.48 -0.91
N LEU A 40 31.42 32.18 -0.76
CA LEU A 40 32.08 32.17 0.55
C LEU A 40 32.26 33.59 1.12
N PRO A 41 32.49 33.73 2.43
CA PRO A 41 32.39 35.01 3.13
C PRO A 41 33.26 36.14 2.56
N GLU A 42 34.48 35.84 2.09
CA GLU A 42 35.37 36.83 1.46
C GLU A 42 34.73 37.48 0.22
N LEU A 43 33.97 36.71 -0.55
CA LEU A 43 33.28 37.22 -1.75
C LEU A 43 32.06 38.07 -1.40
N VAL A 44 31.33 37.66 -0.35
CA VAL A 44 30.17 38.40 0.16
C VAL A 44 30.62 39.74 0.75
N LEU A 45 31.71 39.74 1.53
CA LEU A 45 32.29 40.94 2.13
C LEU A 45 32.82 41.94 1.09
N THR A 46 33.37 41.45 -0.02
CA THR A 46 33.87 42.31 -1.11
C THR A 46 32.75 42.88 -2.00
N GLY A 47 31.48 42.53 -1.74
CA GLY A 47 30.33 43.02 -2.51
C GLY A 47 30.21 42.44 -3.92
N LYS A 48 31.09 41.50 -4.29
CA LYS A 48 31.13 40.88 -5.63
C LYS A 48 30.10 39.77 -5.83
N ALA A 49 29.43 39.33 -4.76
CA ALA A 49 28.40 38.30 -4.82
C ALA A 49 27.30 38.61 -5.86
N SER A 50 26.83 39.86 -5.92
CA SER A 50 25.78 40.27 -6.87
C SER A 50 26.26 40.24 -8.34
N GLU A 51 27.53 40.51 -8.60
CA GLU A 51 28.10 40.41 -9.96
C GLU A 51 28.18 38.96 -10.43
N VAL A 52 28.49 38.05 -9.51
CA VAL A 52 28.53 36.61 -9.78
C VAL A 52 27.14 36.06 -10.07
N VAL A 53 26.14 36.45 -9.27
CA VAL A 53 24.74 36.08 -9.53
C VAL A 53 24.27 36.59 -10.89
N ALA A 54 24.56 37.85 -11.24
CA ALA A 54 24.20 38.42 -12.54
C ALA A 54 24.84 37.66 -13.71
N LYS A 55 26.07 37.15 -13.55
CA LYS A 55 26.72 36.32 -14.57
C LYS A 55 26.06 34.95 -14.71
N PHE A 56 25.64 34.30 -13.62
CA PHE A 56 24.87 33.06 -13.70
C PHE A 56 23.55 33.28 -14.48
N GLU A 57 22.81 34.34 -14.17
CA GLU A 57 21.56 34.67 -14.86
C GLU A 57 21.76 34.98 -16.36
N GLN A 58 22.87 35.66 -16.72
CA GLN A 58 23.24 35.91 -18.13
C GLN A 58 23.53 34.63 -18.91
N SER A 59 24.00 33.59 -18.22
CA SER A 59 24.25 32.26 -18.79
C SER A 59 23.03 31.34 -18.73
N PHE A 60 21.82 31.91 -18.58
CA PHE A 60 20.55 31.18 -18.51
C PHE A 60 20.43 30.21 -17.31
N LEU A 61 21.23 30.43 -16.25
CA LEU A 61 21.07 29.74 -14.98
C LEU A 61 20.13 30.54 -14.09
N GLU A 62 18.92 30.03 -13.88
CA GLU A 62 17.90 30.67 -13.05
C GLU A 62 18.17 30.37 -11.56
N VAL A 63 18.16 31.41 -10.72
CA VAL A 63 18.27 31.25 -9.26
C VAL A 63 16.89 30.89 -8.70
N LYS A 64 16.70 29.62 -8.34
CA LYS A 64 15.44 29.14 -7.74
C LYS A 64 15.30 29.49 -6.27
N ALA A 65 16.40 29.41 -5.53
CA ALA A 65 16.43 29.76 -4.13
C ALA A 65 17.79 30.37 -3.76
N ARG A 66 17.76 31.26 -2.77
CA ARG A 66 18.96 31.85 -2.18
C ARG A 66 18.76 32.12 -0.71
N LYS A 67 19.79 31.92 0.10
CA LYS A 67 19.79 32.29 1.53
C LYS A 67 21.19 32.64 2.01
N LEU A 68 21.26 33.44 3.07
CA LEU A 68 22.49 33.68 3.81
C LEU A 68 22.55 32.72 5.00
N VAL A 69 23.69 32.06 5.16
CA VAL A 69 23.94 31.14 6.28
C VAL A 69 25.27 31.45 6.93
N TYR A 70 25.30 31.27 8.24
CA TYR A 70 26.50 31.23 9.03
C TYR A 70 26.77 29.77 9.39
N LEU A 71 27.93 29.24 8.98
CA LEU A 71 28.31 27.86 9.27
C LEU A 71 29.30 27.86 10.44
N SER A 72 28.94 27.20 11.53
CA SER A 72 29.90 26.89 12.60
C SER A 72 30.97 25.91 12.11
N GLU A 73 32.10 25.82 12.81
CA GLU A 73 33.17 24.87 12.46
C GLU A 73 32.68 23.43 12.45
N ALA A 74 31.84 23.05 13.42
CA ALA A 74 31.24 21.71 13.47
C ALA A 74 30.28 21.44 12.30
N GLU A 75 29.45 22.41 11.93
CA GLU A 75 28.52 22.28 10.79
C GLU A 75 29.28 22.23 9.46
N ALA A 76 30.29 23.08 9.27
CA ALA A 76 31.11 23.08 8.07
C ALA A 76 31.95 21.78 7.96
N GLU A 77 32.51 21.30 9.06
CA GLU A 77 33.19 19.99 9.12
C GLU A 77 32.23 18.87 8.73
N SER A 78 31.01 18.88 9.28
CA SER A 78 29.98 17.88 8.97
C SER A 78 29.49 17.97 7.52
N TYR A 79 29.35 19.18 6.99
CA TYR A 79 28.88 19.40 5.62
C TYR A 79 29.94 18.95 4.60
N PHE A 80 31.17 19.45 4.69
CA PHE A 80 32.26 19.13 3.77
C PHE A 80 33.00 17.81 4.06
N HIS A 81 32.39 16.89 4.82
CA HIS A 81 33.04 15.65 5.27
C HIS A 81 33.49 14.74 4.12
N TYR A 82 32.83 14.82 2.97
CA TYR A 82 33.10 14.07 1.75
C TYR A 82 34.28 14.62 0.91
N LEU A 83 34.74 15.84 1.20
CA LEU A 83 35.90 16.40 0.51
C LEU A 83 37.21 15.78 1.02
N GLN A 84 38.21 15.67 0.12
CA GLN A 84 39.56 15.25 0.51
C GLN A 84 40.13 16.14 1.63
N LYS A 85 40.92 15.54 2.52
CA LYS A 85 41.39 16.17 3.77
C LYS A 85 41.98 17.58 3.59
N ASP A 86 42.78 17.80 2.54
CA ASP A 86 43.44 19.09 2.30
C ASP A 86 42.48 20.13 1.70
N ALA A 87 41.62 19.72 0.76
CA ALA A 87 40.57 20.58 0.22
C ALA A 87 39.54 20.95 1.30
N ARG A 88 39.12 19.99 2.12
CA ARG A 88 38.20 20.17 3.26
C ARG A 88 38.71 21.22 4.22
N LYS A 89 39.97 21.12 4.67
CA LYS A 89 40.57 22.11 5.59
C LYS A 89 40.52 23.52 5.02
N SER A 90 40.85 23.69 3.74
CA SER A 90 40.85 24.99 3.08
C SER A 90 39.45 25.60 3.02
N VAL A 91 38.47 24.81 2.56
CA VAL A 91 37.09 25.28 2.38
C VAL A 91 36.39 25.51 3.72
N VAL A 92 36.56 24.63 4.71
CA VAL A 92 36.02 24.82 6.08
C VAL A 92 36.58 26.10 6.70
N ALA A 93 37.89 26.34 6.58
CA ALA A 93 38.52 27.54 7.09
C ALA A 93 38.08 28.82 6.38
N ALA A 94 37.57 28.74 5.15
CA ALA A 94 37.00 29.87 4.42
C ALA A 94 35.52 30.08 4.78
N ALA A 95 34.71 29.02 4.80
CA ALA A 95 33.27 29.06 5.03
C ALA A 95 32.90 29.55 6.45
N THR A 96 33.74 29.26 7.45
CA THR A 96 33.50 29.60 8.87
C THR A 96 33.84 31.05 9.23
N ARG A 97 34.42 31.84 8.30
CA ARG A 97 34.85 33.22 8.58
C ARG A 97 33.72 34.23 8.64
N GLY A 98 32.51 33.88 8.20
CA GLY A 98 31.40 34.82 8.14
C GLY A 98 30.19 34.26 7.41
N LEU A 99 29.39 35.17 6.82
CA LEU A 99 28.19 34.80 6.10
C LEU A 99 28.52 34.26 4.71
N THR A 100 28.01 33.07 4.41
CA THR A 100 28.06 32.44 3.09
C THR A 100 26.70 32.58 2.43
N GLU A 101 26.65 33.03 1.17
CA GLU A 101 25.42 33.05 0.38
C GLU A 101 25.29 31.74 -0.39
N VAL A 102 24.22 30.99 -0.16
CA VAL A 102 23.93 29.74 -0.85
C VAL A 102 22.92 30.04 -1.96
N LEU A 103 23.20 29.57 -3.17
CA LEU A 103 22.37 29.70 -4.35
C LEU A 103 21.98 28.31 -4.85
N VAL A 104 20.72 28.13 -5.23
CA VAL A 104 20.25 26.98 -6.00
C VAL A 104 19.98 27.42 -7.42
N LEU A 105 20.75 26.86 -8.35
CA LEU A 105 20.68 27.17 -9.77
C LEU A 105 19.95 26.06 -10.52
N GLU A 106 19.14 26.45 -11.51
CA GLU A 106 18.46 25.56 -12.43
C GLU A 106 18.70 26.04 -13.86
N HIS A 107 18.94 25.12 -14.79
CA HIS A 107 19.01 25.44 -16.21
C HIS A 107 17.77 24.87 -16.92
N LEU A 108 17.18 25.63 -17.85
CA LEU A 108 15.91 25.22 -18.47
C LEU A 108 16.04 24.01 -19.39
N ASP A 109 17.13 23.89 -20.17
CA ASP A 109 17.26 22.92 -21.26
C ASP A 109 18.63 22.19 -21.32
N GLY A 110 19.39 22.15 -20.23
CA GLY A 110 20.81 21.76 -20.28
C GLY A 110 21.39 21.31 -18.94
N ASP A 111 22.58 20.70 -18.98
CA ASP A 111 23.26 20.20 -17.78
C ASP A 111 23.76 21.36 -16.92
N VAL A 112 23.00 21.65 -15.86
CA VAL A 112 23.32 22.73 -14.91
C VAL A 112 24.70 22.55 -14.27
N VAL A 113 25.16 21.32 -14.05
CA VAL A 113 26.43 21.03 -13.37
C VAL A 113 27.58 21.39 -14.30
N GLU A 114 27.54 20.91 -15.55
CA GLU A 114 28.58 21.22 -16.52
C GLU A 114 28.65 22.73 -16.83
N ILE A 115 27.50 23.40 -16.98
CA ILE A 115 27.45 24.83 -17.27
C ILE A 115 27.97 25.65 -16.07
N SER A 116 27.56 25.29 -14.84
CA SER A 116 28.00 25.98 -13.63
C SER A 116 29.51 25.83 -13.38
N LEU A 117 30.08 24.65 -13.63
CA LEU A 117 31.52 24.41 -13.51
C LEU A 117 32.34 25.19 -14.56
N LYS A 118 31.89 25.22 -15.82
CA LYS A 118 32.54 26.04 -16.86
C LYS A 118 32.53 27.52 -16.49
N LEU A 119 31.40 28.03 -16.00
CA LEU A 119 31.29 29.43 -15.58
C LEU A 119 32.19 29.73 -14.37
N LEU A 120 32.32 28.76 -13.45
CA LEU A 120 33.21 28.89 -12.30
C LEU A 120 34.67 29.10 -12.72
N GLU A 121 35.15 28.36 -13.72
CA GLU A 121 36.50 28.54 -14.29
C GLU A 121 36.72 29.95 -14.85
N GLU A 122 35.70 30.52 -15.51
CA GLU A 122 35.73 31.91 -16.02
C GLU A 122 35.69 32.96 -14.90
N LEU A 123 35.09 32.64 -13.76
CA LEU A 123 34.93 33.52 -12.61
C LEU A 123 36.15 33.54 -11.69
N HIS A 124 36.95 32.46 -11.66
CA HIS A 124 38.14 32.34 -10.80
C HIS A 124 39.12 33.53 -10.88
N PRO A 125 39.47 34.06 -12.06
CA PRO A 125 40.39 35.21 -12.15
C PRO A 125 39.83 36.50 -11.52
N THR A 126 38.50 36.63 -11.46
CA THR A 126 37.82 37.86 -11.04
C THR A 126 37.46 37.83 -9.54
N CYS A 127 37.14 36.64 -9.05
CA CYS A 127 36.59 36.41 -7.70
C CYS A 127 37.61 35.79 -6.74
N GLY A 128 38.75 35.30 -7.24
CA GLY A 128 39.77 34.59 -6.47
C GLY A 128 39.46 33.09 -6.39
N ALA A 129 40.48 32.26 -6.66
CA ALA A 129 40.37 30.81 -6.54
C ALA A 129 40.08 30.41 -5.09
N GLY A 130 38.99 29.67 -4.87
CA GLY A 130 38.57 29.20 -3.54
C GLY A 130 37.59 30.10 -2.79
N ASN A 131 37.05 31.15 -3.42
CA ASN A 131 35.98 32.00 -2.85
C ASN A 131 34.56 31.60 -3.30
N ILE A 132 34.46 30.65 -4.23
CA ILE A 132 33.22 30.07 -4.69
C ILE A 132 33.38 28.56 -4.62
N TYR A 133 32.42 27.89 -3.99
CA TYR A 133 32.28 26.44 -4.05
C TYR A 133 31.06 26.10 -4.91
N CYS A 134 31.19 25.11 -5.77
CA CYS A 134 30.13 24.61 -6.63
C CYS A 134 30.11 23.09 -6.54
N SER A 135 28.91 22.52 -6.45
CA SER A 135 28.72 21.07 -6.53
C SER A 135 29.36 20.51 -7.82
N GLN A 136 30.13 19.43 -7.69
CA GLN A 136 30.95 18.89 -8.79
C GLN A 136 30.22 17.86 -9.64
N ASP A 137 29.22 17.19 -9.07
CA ASP A 137 28.44 16.16 -9.73
C ASP A 137 26.99 16.17 -9.20
N ARG A 138 26.15 15.34 -9.83
CA ARG A 138 24.73 15.23 -9.49
C ARG A 138 24.49 14.78 -8.05
N TRP A 139 25.38 13.96 -7.48
CA TRP A 139 25.24 13.48 -6.11
C TRP A 139 25.54 14.60 -5.11
N GLU A 140 26.61 15.37 -5.34
CA GLU A 140 26.93 16.57 -4.55
C GLU A 140 25.79 17.59 -4.61
N CYS A 141 25.21 17.80 -5.80
CA CYS A 141 24.07 18.71 -5.95
C CYS A 141 22.89 18.33 -5.04
N LEU A 142 22.52 17.04 -5.03
CA LEU A 142 21.43 16.55 -4.18
C LEU A 142 21.78 16.68 -2.68
N HIS A 143 23.02 16.41 -2.31
CA HIS A 143 23.49 16.50 -0.94
C HIS A 143 23.39 17.95 -0.44
N ASP A 144 23.86 18.87 -1.27
CA ASP A 144 23.90 20.30 -0.97
C ASP A 144 22.48 20.90 -0.90
N ILE A 145 21.58 20.47 -1.79
CA ILE A 145 20.17 20.88 -1.74
C ILE A 145 19.51 20.36 -0.46
N GLU A 146 19.66 19.08 -0.12
CA GLU A 146 19.02 18.51 1.08
C GLU A 146 19.58 19.16 2.37
N PHE A 147 20.86 19.51 2.40
CA PHE A 147 21.48 20.19 3.54
C PHE A 147 21.00 21.63 3.70
N PHE A 148 21.01 22.43 2.62
CA PHE A 148 20.71 23.86 2.70
C PHE A 148 19.24 24.20 2.50
N PHE A 149 18.52 23.46 1.67
CA PHE A 149 17.12 23.70 1.36
C PHE A 149 16.32 22.40 1.47
N PRO A 150 16.26 21.79 2.67
CA PRO A 150 15.38 20.64 2.88
C PRO A 150 13.95 21.06 2.53
N HIS A 151 13.29 20.26 1.70
CA HIS A 151 11.93 20.53 1.20
C HIS A 151 11.82 21.72 0.24
N LEU A 152 12.89 22.10 -0.46
CA LEU A 152 12.83 23.14 -1.50
C LEU A 152 11.68 22.89 -2.47
N ASP A 153 11.57 21.65 -2.93
CA ASP A 153 10.36 21.13 -3.51
C ASP A 153 9.62 20.41 -2.39
N SER A 154 8.50 20.97 -1.93
CA SER A 154 7.56 20.23 -1.11
C SER A 154 6.87 19.18 -1.99
N LEU A 155 7.63 18.19 -2.46
CA LEU A 155 7.09 17.09 -3.24
C LEU A 155 6.19 16.26 -2.34
N PRO A 156 5.12 15.69 -2.90
CA PRO A 156 4.33 14.68 -2.20
C PRO A 156 5.21 13.50 -1.80
N VAL A 157 4.59 12.51 -1.18
CA VAL A 157 5.27 11.26 -0.88
C VAL A 157 5.66 10.60 -2.21
N ASP A 158 6.96 10.47 -2.46
CA ASP A 158 7.52 9.89 -3.67
C ASP A 158 7.88 8.42 -3.44
N ARG A 159 7.97 7.66 -4.53
CA ARG A 159 8.51 6.29 -4.52
C ARG A 159 9.82 6.24 -5.27
N THR A 160 10.69 5.37 -4.79
CA THR A 160 11.94 5.03 -5.45
C THR A 160 12.17 3.53 -5.38
N LEU A 161 12.87 3.00 -6.38
CA LEU A 161 13.30 1.61 -6.40
C LEU A 161 14.75 1.52 -5.92
N ALA A 162 14.99 0.63 -4.96
CA ALA A 162 16.31 0.16 -4.59
C ALA A 162 16.46 -1.30 -5.04
N VAL A 163 17.52 -1.63 -5.78
CA VAL A 163 17.81 -3.03 -6.17
C VAL A 163 19.20 -3.42 -5.71
N LEU A 164 19.26 -4.40 -4.83
CA LEU A 164 20.49 -4.99 -4.34
C LEU A 164 20.97 -6.04 -5.34
N LYS A 165 22.21 -5.86 -5.81
CA LYS A 165 22.83 -6.70 -6.83
C LYS A 165 23.37 -8.01 -6.23
N PRO A 166 23.41 -9.12 -6.99
CA PRO A 166 23.79 -10.43 -6.47
C PRO A 166 25.18 -10.45 -5.82
N ALA A 167 26.17 -9.80 -6.45
CA ALA A 167 27.53 -9.72 -5.95
C ALA A 167 27.65 -9.10 -4.54
N ALA A 168 26.78 -8.14 -4.21
CA ALA A 168 26.73 -7.59 -2.87
C ALA A 168 26.07 -8.58 -1.90
N MET A 169 24.99 -9.25 -2.30
CA MET A 169 24.32 -10.25 -1.47
C MET A 169 25.25 -11.42 -1.08
N GLU A 170 26.11 -11.86 -2.00
CA GLU A 170 27.07 -12.94 -1.77
C GLU A 170 28.18 -12.61 -0.76
N ARG A 171 28.51 -11.32 -0.57
CA ARG A 171 29.52 -10.91 0.42
C ARG A 171 29.11 -11.22 1.87
N GLY A 172 27.86 -11.63 2.12
CA GLY A 172 27.39 -12.00 3.44
C GLY A 172 27.35 -10.80 4.40
N ALA A 173 27.36 -11.00 5.71
CA ALA A 173 27.26 -9.90 6.66
C ALA A 173 28.62 -9.19 6.90
N LEU A 174 28.66 -7.86 6.74
CA LEU A 174 29.77 -7.01 7.19
C LEU A 174 29.42 -6.45 8.56
N GLU A 175 30.32 -6.60 9.53
CA GLU A 175 30.09 -6.17 10.93
C GLU A 175 28.80 -6.73 11.57
N GLY A 176 28.38 -7.93 11.13
CA GLY A 176 27.17 -8.59 11.62
C GLY A 176 25.86 -8.07 11.02
N ARG A 177 25.89 -7.18 10.01
CA ARG A 177 24.72 -6.70 9.27
C ARG A 177 24.77 -7.10 7.80
N THR A 178 23.64 -7.54 7.25
CA THR A 178 23.51 -7.77 5.80
C THR A 178 23.31 -6.44 5.07
N ILE A 179 23.59 -6.39 3.76
CA ILE A 179 23.32 -5.20 2.96
C ILE A 179 21.83 -4.83 2.96
N GLU A 180 20.95 -5.84 2.99
CA GLU A 180 19.50 -5.62 3.14
C GLU A 180 19.19 -4.83 4.43
N GLN A 181 19.70 -5.31 5.57
CA GLN A 181 19.48 -4.64 6.86
C GLN A 181 20.07 -3.24 6.86
N LEU A 182 21.27 -3.07 6.28
CA LEU A 182 21.90 -1.77 6.16
C LEU A 182 21.01 -0.79 5.36
N VAL A 183 20.48 -1.22 4.21
CA VAL A 183 19.62 -0.36 3.38
C VAL A 183 18.33 -0.03 4.10
N GLU A 184 17.71 -0.99 4.79
CA GLU A 184 16.49 -0.77 5.58
C GLU A 184 16.74 0.21 6.76
N ASP A 185 17.89 0.10 7.43
CA ASP A 185 18.29 0.98 8.54
C ASP A 185 18.61 2.40 8.07
N GLU A 186 19.42 2.53 7.01
CA GLU A 186 19.77 3.83 6.40
C GLU A 186 18.52 4.52 5.85
N ALA A 187 17.66 3.80 5.14
CA ALA A 187 16.37 4.31 4.67
C ALA A 187 15.50 4.80 5.84
N ALA A 188 15.42 4.05 6.93
CA ALA A 188 14.67 4.46 8.11
C ALA A 188 15.28 5.71 8.78
N ALA A 189 16.62 5.84 8.80
CA ALA A 189 17.31 7.00 9.37
C ALA A 189 17.00 8.30 8.61
N VAL A 190 16.81 8.24 7.29
CA VAL A 190 16.41 9.38 6.46
C VAL A 190 14.88 9.55 6.31
N GLY A 191 14.10 8.74 7.04
CA GLY A 191 12.64 8.83 7.10
C GLY A 191 11.91 8.22 5.90
N LEU A 192 12.51 7.24 5.22
CA LEU A 192 11.89 6.45 4.17
C LEU A 192 11.30 5.15 4.73
N PHE A 193 10.22 4.70 4.13
CA PHE A 193 9.51 3.48 4.50
C PHE A 193 9.65 2.42 3.42
N VAL A 194 9.94 1.19 3.82
CA VAL A 194 9.92 0.04 2.90
C VAL A 194 8.46 -0.37 2.70
N VAL A 195 7.91 -0.12 1.52
CA VAL A 195 6.51 -0.43 1.19
C VAL A 195 6.42 -1.82 0.56
N GLY A 196 7.43 -2.23 -0.19
CA GLY A 196 7.46 -3.55 -0.82
C GLY A 196 8.85 -4.13 -0.87
N LYS A 197 8.95 -5.45 -0.79
CA LYS A 197 10.19 -6.21 -0.94
C LYS A 197 9.94 -7.43 -1.79
N ARG A 198 10.79 -7.67 -2.78
CA ARG A 198 10.68 -8.79 -3.72
C ARG A 198 12.07 -9.36 -4.00
N ASN A 199 12.22 -10.67 -3.82
CA ASN A 199 13.39 -11.41 -4.27
C ASN A 199 13.09 -11.92 -5.68
N LEU A 200 13.95 -11.63 -6.65
CA LEU A 200 13.75 -12.04 -8.04
C LEU A 200 15.07 -12.22 -8.78
N VAL A 201 15.11 -13.22 -9.67
CA VAL A 201 16.11 -13.27 -10.74
C VAL A 201 15.51 -12.47 -11.90
N MET A 202 16.18 -11.38 -12.29
CA MET A 202 15.64 -10.49 -13.33
C MET A 202 15.75 -11.12 -14.71
N SER A 203 14.69 -10.92 -15.51
CA SER A 203 14.74 -11.15 -16.94
C SER A 203 15.60 -10.08 -17.63
N GLN A 204 16.06 -10.37 -18.86
CA GLN A 204 16.79 -9.38 -19.66
C GLN A 204 15.95 -8.12 -19.93
N GLU A 205 14.63 -8.26 -20.08
CA GLU A 205 13.71 -7.14 -20.30
C GLU A 205 13.65 -6.23 -19.07
N GLU A 206 13.44 -6.80 -17.87
CA GLU A 206 13.44 -6.06 -16.61
C GLU A 206 14.80 -5.38 -16.37
N ALA A 207 15.91 -6.09 -16.56
CA ALA A 207 17.25 -5.54 -16.36
C ALA A 207 17.57 -4.40 -17.35
N THR A 208 17.05 -4.45 -18.58
CA THR A 208 17.23 -3.37 -19.56
C THR A 208 16.54 -2.08 -19.13
N VAL A 209 15.40 -2.17 -18.42
CA VAL A 209 14.71 -0.99 -17.89
C VAL A 209 15.56 -0.28 -16.83
N LEU A 210 16.25 -1.03 -15.97
CA LEU A 210 17.09 -0.48 -14.90
C LEU A 210 18.45 0.05 -15.42
N CYS A 211 18.94 -0.49 -16.53
CA CYS A 211 20.23 -0.13 -17.10
C CYS A 211 20.15 0.98 -18.18
N GLN A 212 19.07 1.78 -18.21
CA GLN A 212 18.92 2.88 -19.17
C GLN A 212 20.06 3.89 -19.12
N ASP A 213 20.62 4.14 -17.93
CA ASP A 213 21.77 5.03 -17.75
C ASP A 213 23.04 4.54 -18.46
N PHE A 214 23.14 3.23 -18.73
CA PHE A 214 24.24 2.64 -19.48
C PHE A 214 23.93 2.52 -20.98
N ALA A 215 22.77 2.95 -21.46
CA ALA A 215 22.39 2.80 -22.86
C ALA A 215 23.41 3.45 -23.80
N GLY A 216 23.95 2.68 -24.75
CA GLY A 216 24.97 3.14 -25.70
C GLY A 216 26.41 3.12 -25.17
N THR A 217 26.62 2.74 -23.90
CA THR A 217 27.96 2.51 -23.33
C THR A 217 28.44 1.07 -23.57
N ALA A 218 29.76 0.85 -23.52
CA ALA A 218 30.35 -0.51 -23.61
C ALA A 218 29.91 -1.41 -22.44
N ASP A 219 29.54 -0.80 -21.31
CA ASP A 219 29.18 -1.49 -20.07
C ASP A 219 27.71 -1.93 -20.02
N HIS A 220 26.87 -1.52 -20.98
CA HIS A 220 25.43 -1.83 -21.00
C HIS A 220 25.13 -3.33 -20.91
N ALA A 221 25.80 -4.12 -21.74
CA ALA A 221 25.63 -5.57 -21.76
C ALA A 221 26.14 -6.23 -20.46
N GLY A 222 27.22 -5.69 -19.89
CA GLY A 222 27.77 -6.15 -18.60
C GLY A 222 26.83 -5.88 -17.44
N ALA A 223 26.27 -4.67 -17.37
CA ALA A 223 25.32 -4.26 -16.32
C ALA A 223 24.04 -5.11 -16.34
N ILE A 224 23.48 -5.38 -17.52
CA ILE A 224 22.34 -6.31 -17.68
C ILE A 224 22.74 -7.72 -17.23
N GLY A 225 23.92 -8.19 -17.64
CA GLY A 225 24.44 -9.50 -17.26
C GLY A 225 24.52 -9.69 -15.74
N VAL A 226 24.97 -8.68 -15.00
CA VAL A 226 25.06 -8.72 -13.52
C VAL A 226 23.69 -8.85 -12.84
N LEU A 227 22.66 -8.15 -13.34
CA LEU A 227 21.31 -8.20 -12.75
C LEU A 227 20.61 -9.54 -12.97
N CYS A 228 20.96 -10.26 -14.03
CA CYS A 228 20.37 -11.55 -14.38
C CYS A 228 21.09 -12.76 -13.72
N GLN A 229 22.11 -12.54 -12.88
CA GLN A 229 22.85 -13.63 -12.21
C GLN A 229 22.08 -14.25 -11.04
N GLU A 230 22.31 -15.54 -10.80
CA GLU A 230 21.93 -16.21 -9.55
C GLU A 230 22.91 -15.82 -8.42
N PRO A 231 22.48 -15.67 -7.15
CA PRO A 231 21.21 -16.06 -6.54
C PRO A 231 20.03 -15.07 -6.76
N GLY A 232 20.20 -14.07 -7.62
CA GLY A 232 19.17 -13.06 -7.94
C GLY A 232 19.33 -11.76 -7.16
N CYS A 233 18.45 -10.82 -7.46
CA CYS A 233 18.41 -9.49 -6.86
C CYS A 233 17.34 -9.40 -5.76
N VAL A 234 17.51 -8.43 -4.87
CA VAL A 234 16.48 -8.02 -3.91
C VAL A 234 16.02 -6.62 -4.25
N ALA A 235 14.78 -6.48 -4.68
CA ALA A 235 14.16 -5.20 -4.99
C ALA A 235 13.32 -4.71 -3.80
N MET A 236 13.52 -3.44 -3.44
CA MET A 236 12.80 -2.75 -2.38
C MET A 236 12.14 -1.49 -2.94
N CYS A 237 10.83 -1.38 -2.74
CA CYS A 237 10.08 -0.16 -2.99
C CYS A 237 10.16 0.71 -1.74
N LEU A 238 10.85 1.84 -1.83
CA LEU A 238 10.94 2.81 -0.75
C LEU A 238 10.02 3.98 -1.02
N GLU A 239 9.38 4.51 0.02
CA GLU A 239 8.42 5.60 -0.08
C GLU A 239 8.68 6.64 1.00
N GLY A 240 8.63 7.92 0.63
CA GLY A 240 8.82 9.04 1.56
C GLY A 240 9.04 10.36 0.83
N ARG A 241 9.13 11.46 1.58
CA ARG A 241 9.41 12.78 0.99
C ARG A 241 10.84 12.84 0.48
N GLY A 242 11.02 13.16 -0.80
CA GLY A 242 12.32 13.20 -1.45
C GLY A 242 12.98 11.83 -1.53
N ALA A 243 12.20 10.76 -1.69
CA ALA A 243 12.69 9.37 -1.61
C ALA A 243 13.84 9.09 -2.58
N ILE A 244 13.75 9.59 -3.81
CA ILE A 244 14.74 9.40 -4.86
C ILE A 244 16.08 10.02 -4.46
N GLY A 245 16.08 11.32 -4.11
CA GLY A 245 17.29 12.03 -3.69
C GLY A 245 17.91 11.39 -2.45
N LYS A 246 17.11 11.11 -1.42
CA LYS A 246 17.59 10.47 -0.18
C LYS A 246 18.19 9.09 -0.42
N LEU A 247 17.58 8.27 -1.26
CA LEU A 247 18.14 6.96 -1.61
C LEU A 247 19.48 7.13 -2.37
N GLN A 248 19.57 8.05 -3.32
CA GLN A 248 20.81 8.32 -4.03
C GLN A 248 21.92 8.80 -3.08
N LEU A 249 21.57 9.60 -2.07
CA LEU A 249 22.50 10.06 -1.05
C LEU A 249 23.10 8.91 -0.23
N ILE A 250 22.26 8.04 0.33
CA ILE A 250 22.74 6.89 1.10
C ILE A 250 23.50 5.87 0.24
N CYS A 251 23.15 5.76 -1.06
CA CYS A 251 23.86 4.90 -2.00
C CYS A 251 25.25 5.42 -2.32
N GLY A 252 25.43 6.73 -2.49
CA GLY A 252 26.69 7.33 -2.92
C GLY A 252 26.83 7.42 -4.45
N PRO A 253 27.96 7.98 -4.94
CA PRO A 253 28.25 8.09 -6.37
C PRO A 253 28.11 6.75 -7.13
N PRO A 254 27.66 6.74 -8.40
CA PRO A 254 27.41 5.51 -9.16
C PRO A 254 28.62 4.57 -9.28
N HIS A 255 29.82 5.16 -9.35
CA HIS A 255 31.09 4.45 -9.46
C HIS A 255 31.67 4.17 -8.07
N SER A 256 31.85 2.89 -7.74
CA SER A 256 32.33 2.44 -6.42
C SER A 256 33.71 3.02 -6.04
N GLY A 257 34.60 3.24 -7.01
CA GLY A 257 35.90 3.88 -6.77
C GLY A 257 35.75 5.32 -6.30
N THR A 258 34.98 6.13 -7.05
CA THR A 258 34.64 7.51 -6.67
C THR A 258 33.90 7.56 -5.33
N ALA A 259 33.01 6.60 -5.07
CA ALA A 259 32.32 6.49 -3.80
C ALA A 259 33.29 6.24 -2.64
N ARG A 260 34.30 5.38 -2.78
CA ARG A 260 35.32 5.16 -1.73
C ARG A 260 36.17 6.40 -1.46
N ASP A 261 36.49 7.15 -2.51
CA ASP A 261 37.37 8.31 -2.39
C ASP A 261 36.63 9.54 -1.85
N ARG A 262 35.39 9.76 -2.29
CA ARG A 262 34.59 10.95 -1.97
C ARG A 262 33.55 10.71 -0.88
N ALA A 263 32.90 9.55 -0.85
CA ALA A 263 31.79 9.28 0.08
C ALA A 263 31.95 7.91 0.78
N PRO A 264 33.02 7.72 1.59
CA PRO A 264 33.46 6.42 2.07
C PRO A 264 32.45 5.68 2.96
N THR A 265 31.47 6.39 3.51
CA THR A 265 30.43 5.81 4.38
C THR A 265 29.20 5.30 3.62
N THR A 266 29.12 5.53 2.31
CA THR A 266 27.94 5.18 1.51
C THR A 266 27.89 3.70 1.15
N ILE A 267 26.70 3.19 0.79
CA ILE A 267 26.51 1.75 0.49
C ILE A 267 27.42 1.30 -0.67
N ARG A 268 27.54 2.10 -1.74
CA ARG A 268 28.39 1.79 -2.91
C ARG A 268 29.88 1.81 -2.56
N ALA A 269 30.31 2.69 -1.66
CA ALA A 269 31.70 2.71 -1.19
C ALA A 269 32.05 1.43 -0.43
N ASN A 270 31.17 1.01 0.47
CA ASN A 270 31.38 -0.13 1.36
C ASN A 270 31.23 -1.49 0.66
N TRP A 271 30.21 -1.64 -0.21
CA TRP A 271 29.85 -2.94 -0.80
C TRP A 271 30.13 -3.05 -2.29
N GLY A 272 30.31 -1.94 -3.01
CA GLY A 272 30.53 -1.94 -4.45
C GLY A 272 31.94 -2.39 -4.84
N THR A 273 32.04 -3.22 -5.88
CA THR A 273 33.33 -3.71 -6.40
C THR A 273 33.85 -2.80 -7.51
N ASP A 274 33.00 -2.48 -8.48
CA ASP A 274 33.32 -1.75 -9.71
C ASP A 274 32.13 -0.89 -10.18
N SER A 275 32.13 -0.46 -11.45
CA SER A 275 31.08 0.37 -12.07
C SER A 275 29.78 -0.40 -12.33
N THR A 276 29.86 -1.68 -12.71
CA THR A 276 28.69 -2.50 -13.07
C THR A 276 28.13 -3.25 -11.87
N SER A 277 29.00 -3.71 -10.96
CA SER A 277 28.68 -4.36 -9.69
C SER A 277 28.83 -3.38 -8.52
N ASN A 278 28.15 -2.23 -8.63
CA ASN A 278 28.15 -1.17 -7.61
C ASN A 278 27.24 -1.46 -6.40
N ALA A 279 26.97 -2.71 -6.07
CA ALA A 279 26.13 -3.18 -4.96
C ALA A 279 24.63 -2.82 -4.99
N ILE A 280 24.25 -1.58 -5.26
CA ILE A 280 22.86 -1.10 -5.22
C ILE A 280 22.53 -0.17 -6.41
N HIS A 281 21.44 -0.50 -7.10
CA HIS A 281 20.73 0.40 -8.01
C HIS A 281 19.79 1.31 -7.23
N ALA A 282 19.72 2.57 -7.62
CA ALA A 282 18.78 3.56 -7.10
C ALA A 282 18.22 4.33 -8.29
N SER A 283 16.90 4.46 -8.38
CA SER A 283 16.24 5.19 -9.48
C SER A 283 16.82 6.59 -9.66
N ALA A 284 17.10 6.98 -10.90
CA ALA A 284 17.75 8.25 -11.21
C ALA A 284 16.81 9.47 -11.10
N SER A 285 15.52 9.28 -11.37
CA SER A 285 14.47 10.32 -11.38
C SER A 285 13.10 9.71 -11.10
N MET A 286 12.08 10.56 -10.91
CA MET A 286 10.70 10.10 -10.72
C MET A 286 10.20 9.26 -11.90
N GLU A 287 10.51 9.69 -13.13
CA GLU A 287 10.11 8.97 -14.34
C GLU A 287 10.82 7.63 -14.51
N ALA A 288 12.11 7.58 -14.17
CA ALA A 288 12.85 6.32 -14.15
C ALA A 288 12.24 5.39 -13.10
N SER A 289 11.96 5.91 -11.90
CA SER A 289 11.33 5.14 -10.84
C SER A 289 9.98 4.58 -11.28
N ASP A 290 9.11 5.37 -11.89
CA ASP A 290 7.80 4.89 -12.35
C ASP A 290 7.90 3.77 -13.39
N LYS A 291 8.86 3.85 -14.32
CA LYS A 291 9.11 2.80 -15.32
C LYS A 291 9.67 1.53 -14.67
N GLU A 292 10.67 1.68 -13.82
CA GLU A 292 11.31 0.58 -13.08
C GLU A 292 10.32 -0.10 -12.14
N MET A 293 9.50 0.67 -11.42
CA MET A 293 8.47 0.18 -10.52
C MET A 293 7.44 -0.66 -11.27
N LYS A 294 7.00 -0.24 -12.47
CA LYS A 294 6.08 -1.03 -13.30
C LYS A 294 6.70 -2.36 -13.76
N ALA A 295 8.00 -2.37 -14.03
CA ALA A 295 8.71 -3.59 -14.43
C ALA A 295 8.88 -4.56 -13.25
N ILE A 296 9.28 -4.06 -12.08
CA ILE A 296 9.67 -4.91 -10.93
C ILE A 296 8.51 -5.20 -9.97
N PHE A 297 7.53 -4.31 -9.86
CA PHE A 297 6.34 -4.44 -9.02
C PHE A 297 5.08 -4.32 -9.89
N PRO A 298 4.65 -5.41 -10.57
CA PRO A 298 3.46 -5.39 -11.41
C PRO A 298 2.20 -5.05 -10.61
N GLU A 299 1.15 -4.61 -11.31
CA GLU A 299 -0.12 -4.20 -10.70
C GLU A 299 -0.68 -5.27 -9.75
N GLY A 300 -1.11 -4.82 -8.56
CA GLY A 300 -1.61 -5.68 -7.50
C GLY A 300 -0.56 -6.20 -6.51
N THR A 301 0.74 -5.98 -6.75
CA THR A 301 1.80 -6.38 -5.79
C THR A 301 1.74 -5.55 -4.51
N LEU A 302 1.44 -4.26 -4.64
CA LEU A 302 1.24 -3.35 -3.51
C LEU A 302 -0.25 -3.03 -3.40
N THR A 303 -0.79 -3.10 -2.19
CA THR A 303 -2.23 -3.05 -1.94
C THR A 303 -2.59 -1.90 -1.01
N LEU A 304 -3.70 -1.21 -1.31
CA LEU A 304 -4.25 -0.20 -0.41
C LEU A 304 -4.86 -0.92 0.80
N GLN A 305 -4.37 -0.61 1.99
CA GLN A 305 -4.78 -1.29 3.23
C GLN A 305 -5.28 -0.28 4.24
N ARG A 306 -6.14 -0.76 5.14
CA ARG A 306 -6.50 -0.05 6.37
C ARG A 306 -5.78 -0.66 7.54
N THR A 307 -5.34 0.17 8.48
CA THR A 307 -4.80 -0.31 9.74
C THR A 307 -5.37 0.43 10.95
N LEU A 308 -5.41 -0.25 12.11
CA LEU A 308 -5.78 0.38 13.37
C LEU A 308 -4.55 0.99 14.02
N CYS A 309 -4.66 2.25 14.39
CA CYS A 309 -3.78 2.92 15.33
C CYS A 309 -4.56 3.16 16.62
N VAL A 310 -4.00 2.76 17.77
CA VAL A 310 -4.51 3.17 19.08
C VAL A 310 -3.41 3.94 19.80
N VAL A 311 -3.65 5.23 20.04
CA VAL A 311 -2.86 6.03 20.96
C VAL A 311 -3.34 5.70 22.37
N LYS A 312 -2.49 5.00 23.12
CA LYS A 312 -2.74 4.53 24.48
C LYS A 312 -2.84 5.70 25.47
N PRO A 313 -3.44 5.51 26.65
CA PRO A 313 -3.57 6.54 27.68
C PRO A 313 -2.25 7.29 27.99
N ASP A 314 -1.12 6.57 28.06
CA ASP A 314 0.20 7.17 28.26
C ASP A 314 0.68 8.08 27.11
N GLY A 315 0.20 7.85 25.89
CA GLY A 315 0.52 8.61 24.68
C GLY A 315 -0.44 9.75 24.35
N VAL A 316 -1.62 9.82 24.97
CA VAL A 316 -2.67 10.80 24.63
C VAL A 316 -2.20 12.25 24.80
N SER A 317 -1.32 12.53 25.77
CA SER A 317 -0.73 13.87 25.94
C SER A 317 0.07 14.35 24.72
N HIS A 318 0.51 13.42 23.85
CA HIS A 318 1.26 13.68 22.63
C HIS A 318 0.42 13.46 21.36
N LEU A 319 -0.90 13.32 21.47
CA LEU A 319 -1.78 12.96 20.35
C LEU A 319 -1.61 13.87 19.12
N VAL A 320 -1.51 15.18 19.32
CA VAL A 320 -1.34 16.16 18.23
C VAL A 320 -0.03 15.91 17.47
N ALA A 321 1.07 15.70 18.21
CA ALA A 321 2.37 15.40 17.60
C ALA A 321 2.33 14.04 16.87
N ILE A 322 1.75 13.01 17.47
CA ILE A 322 1.61 11.69 16.85
C ILE A 322 0.81 11.76 15.54
N LYS A 323 -0.29 12.53 15.51
CA LYS A 323 -1.07 12.75 14.28
C LYS A 323 -0.27 13.46 13.20
N ALA A 324 0.49 14.49 13.56
CA ALA A 324 1.35 15.18 12.61
C ALA A 324 2.39 14.24 11.98
N GLU A 325 2.95 13.30 12.76
CA GLU A 325 3.87 12.27 12.24
C GLU A 325 3.16 11.25 11.33
N ILE A 326 1.93 10.85 11.68
CA ILE A 326 1.08 9.97 10.85
C ILE A 326 0.79 10.63 9.49
N GLU A 327 0.40 11.89 9.49
CA GLU A 327 0.15 12.67 8.28
C GLU A 327 1.44 12.90 7.48
N ALA A 328 2.54 13.26 8.14
CA ALA A 328 3.84 13.45 7.51
C ALA A 328 4.36 12.17 6.86
N ALA A 329 4.08 11.01 7.46
CA ALA A 329 4.40 9.73 6.88
C ALA A 329 3.56 9.44 5.62
N GLY A 330 2.40 10.06 5.42
CA GLY A 330 1.54 9.86 4.24
C GLY A 330 0.30 9.01 4.49
N PHE A 331 -0.09 8.81 5.75
CA PHE A 331 -1.35 8.14 6.08
C PHE A 331 -2.53 9.09 5.97
N THR A 332 -3.67 8.56 5.50
CA THR A 332 -4.96 9.23 5.61
C THR A 332 -5.72 8.71 6.81
N VAL A 333 -6.19 9.58 7.69
CA VAL A 333 -7.07 9.22 8.82
C VAL A 333 -8.51 9.14 8.31
N LEU A 334 -9.08 7.93 8.28
CA LEU A 334 -10.46 7.70 7.84
C LEU A 334 -11.50 7.94 8.94
N LYS A 335 -11.16 7.53 10.17
CA LYS A 335 -12.02 7.63 11.35
C LYS A 335 -11.17 7.85 12.59
N GLU A 336 -11.76 8.52 13.57
CA GLU A 336 -11.18 8.78 14.87
C GLU A 336 -12.26 8.65 15.95
N LYS A 337 -11.88 8.09 17.10
CA LYS A 337 -12.73 8.01 18.28
C LYS A 337 -11.90 7.98 19.56
N GLN A 338 -12.25 8.82 20.53
CA GLN A 338 -11.78 8.67 21.90
C GLN A 338 -12.67 7.68 22.67
N VAL A 339 -12.05 6.79 23.42
CA VAL A 339 -12.75 5.75 24.19
C VAL A 339 -11.98 5.43 25.45
N THR A 340 -12.68 5.15 26.54
CA THR A 340 -12.09 4.56 27.75
C THR A 340 -12.53 3.11 27.81
N LEU A 341 -11.58 2.18 27.87
CA LEU A 341 -11.88 0.75 27.86
C LEU A 341 -12.27 0.29 29.28
N THR A 342 -13.35 -0.48 29.39
CA THR A 342 -13.64 -1.27 30.58
C THR A 342 -12.72 -2.49 30.62
N GLU A 343 -12.53 -3.09 31.80
CA GLU A 343 -11.71 -4.31 31.93
C GLU A 343 -12.22 -5.45 31.04
N GLU A 344 -13.53 -5.65 30.97
CA GLU A 344 -14.15 -6.67 30.10
C GLU A 344 -13.78 -6.46 28.63
N ARG A 345 -13.94 -5.21 28.15
CA ARG A 345 -13.70 -4.86 26.74
C ARG A 345 -12.20 -4.88 26.42
N ALA A 346 -11.34 -4.46 27.34
CA ALA A 346 -9.89 -4.57 27.18
C ALA A 346 -9.43 -6.04 27.16
N ALA A 347 -10.07 -6.92 27.96
CA ALA A 347 -9.74 -8.34 27.98
C ALA A 347 -10.15 -9.04 26.68
N GLU A 348 -11.28 -8.65 26.11
CA GLU A 348 -11.70 -9.09 24.77
C GLU A 348 -10.69 -8.63 23.70
N PHE A 349 -10.28 -7.37 23.73
CA PHE A 349 -9.32 -6.81 22.78
C PHE A 349 -7.95 -7.50 22.85
N TYR A 350 -7.45 -7.78 24.05
CA TYR A 350 -6.16 -8.42 24.29
C TYR A 350 -6.25 -9.94 24.51
N LYS A 351 -7.32 -10.59 24.06
CA LYS A 351 -7.55 -12.03 24.27
C LYS A 351 -6.36 -12.90 23.84
N ASP A 352 -5.71 -12.57 22.72
CA ASP A 352 -4.53 -13.31 22.22
C ASP A 352 -3.28 -13.16 23.11
N GLN A 353 -3.29 -12.25 24.08
CA GLN A 353 -2.23 -12.05 25.08
C GLN A 353 -2.57 -12.68 26.43
N GLN A 354 -3.75 -13.30 26.57
CA GLN A 354 -4.17 -13.96 27.80
C GLN A 354 -3.20 -15.09 28.15
N GLY A 355 -2.77 -15.14 29.42
CA GLY A 355 -1.78 -16.11 29.90
C GLY A 355 -0.32 -15.67 29.80
N LYS A 356 -0.01 -14.52 29.16
CA LYS A 356 1.34 -13.96 29.20
C LYS A 356 1.60 -13.22 30.52
N PRO A 357 2.85 -13.26 31.06
CA PRO A 357 3.18 -12.59 32.32
C PRO A 357 2.87 -11.08 32.34
N SER A 358 2.92 -10.42 31.18
CA SER A 358 2.65 -8.99 31.03
C SER A 358 1.17 -8.62 30.91
N PHE A 359 0.26 -9.60 30.82
CA PHE A 359 -1.16 -9.34 30.55
C PHE A 359 -1.82 -8.44 31.59
N SER A 360 -1.59 -8.70 32.88
CA SER A 360 -2.16 -7.88 33.96
C SER A 360 -1.68 -6.43 33.90
N ALA A 361 -0.40 -6.20 33.59
CA ALA A 361 0.15 -4.86 33.43
C ALA A 361 -0.41 -4.14 32.20
N LEU A 362 -0.59 -4.86 31.08
CA LEU A 362 -1.20 -4.36 29.86
C LEU A 362 -2.67 -3.95 30.09
N MET A 363 -3.44 -4.79 30.78
CA MET A 363 -4.83 -4.53 31.15
C MET A 363 -4.96 -3.28 32.03
N LYS A 364 -4.11 -3.18 33.06
CA LYS A 364 -4.10 -2.03 33.95
C LYS A 364 -3.78 -0.72 33.21
N GLU A 365 -2.85 -0.77 32.25
CA GLU A 365 -2.56 0.38 31.41
C GLU A 365 -3.77 0.73 30.53
N ALA A 366 -4.31 -0.25 29.80
CA ALA A 366 -5.37 -0.03 28.83
C ALA A 366 -6.64 0.56 29.45
N CYS A 367 -6.89 0.28 30.73
CA CYS A 367 -8.04 0.80 31.50
C CYS A 367 -7.69 2.03 32.36
N SER A 368 -6.44 2.53 32.32
CA SER A 368 -5.99 3.63 33.19
C SER A 368 -6.54 5.00 32.81
N GLY A 369 -7.10 5.14 31.61
CA GLY A 369 -7.63 6.41 31.12
C GLY A 369 -8.17 6.33 29.69
N PRO A 370 -8.52 7.48 29.10
CA PRO A 370 -8.97 7.54 27.72
C PRO A 370 -7.84 7.18 26.75
N CYS A 371 -8.15 6.46 25.69
CA CYS A 371 -7.30 6.23 24.54
C CYS A 371 -7.95 6.80 23.28
N CYS A 372 -7.17 6.98 22.21
CA CYS A 372 -7.65 7.46 20.92
C CYS A 372 -7.43 6.38 19.86
N ALA A 373 -8.53 5.84 19.32
CA ALA A 373 -8.50 4.90 18.20
C ALA A 373 -8.65 5.66 16.87
N LEU A 374 -7.80 5.32 15.91
CA LEU A 374 -7.69 5.92 14.58
C LEU A 374 -7.69 4.78 13.55
N VAL A 375 -8.44 4.95 12.46
CA VAL A 375 -8.32 4.05 11.30
C VAL A 375 -7.54 4.77 10.23
N LEU A 376 -6.36 4.22 9.94
CA LEU A 376 -5.41 4.78 8.99
C LEU A 376 -5.53 4.03 7.65
N CYS A 377 -5.37 4.76 6.55
CA CYS A 377 -5.38 4.20 5.21
C CYS A 377 -4.12 4.63 4.45
N ARG A 378 -3.46 3.67 3.80
CA ARG A 378 -2.26 3.85 2.98
C ARG A 378 -1.99 2.59 2.16
N LEU A 379 -1.19 2.71 1.10
CA LEU A 379 -0.55 1.56 0.47
C LEU A 379 0.32 0.83 1.49
N GLU A 380 0.11 -0.48 1.65
CA GLU A 380 0.82 -1.33 2.64
C GLU A 380 0.77 -0.75 4.06
N ALA A 381 -0.38 -0.17 4.44
CA ALA A 381 -0.57 0.57 5.68
C ALA A 381 -0.09 -0.17 6.93
N VAL A 382 -0.31 -1.48 7.01
CA VAL A 382 0.10 -2.28 8.18
C VAL A 382 1.63 -2.32 8.30
N ALA A 383 2.33 -2.61 7.19
CA ALA A 383 3.79 -2.70 7.19
C ALA A 383 4.43 -1.33 7.49
N VAL A 384 3.88 -0.26 6.90
CA VAL A 384 4.42 1.08 7.12
C VAL A 384 4.10 1.59 8.53
N TRP A 385 2.92 1.26 9.08
CA TRP A 385 2.55 1.66 10.44
C TRP A 385 3.46 1.02 11.48
N LYS A 386 3.83 -0.26 11.30
CA LYS A 386 4.82 -0.93 12.14
C LYS A 386 6.18 -0.22 12.12
N GLN A 387 6.64 0.17 10.94
CA GLN A 387 7.90 0.88 10.77
C GLN A 387 7.88 2.24 11.48
N LEU A 388 6.77 2.97 11.38
CA LEU A 388 6.58 4.26 12.05
C LEU A 388 6.47 4.11 13.58
N MET A 389 5.79 3.07 14.07
CA MET A 389 5.72 2.76 15.49
C MET A 389 7.09 2.39 16.08
N GLY A 390 7.89 1.60 15.34
CA GLY A 390 9.14 1.01 15.84
C GLY A 390 8.91 -0.21 16.73
N ASP A 391 10.00 -0.74 17.30
CA ASP A 391 9.95 -1.95 18.13
C ASP A 391 8.96 -1.83 19.31
N PRO A 392 8.25 -2.92 19.68
CA PRO A 392 7.35 -2.91 20.84
C PRO A 392 8.03 -2.52 22.16
N SER A 393 9.31 -2.87 22.29
CA SER A 393 10.17 -2.45 23.41
C SER A 393 10.72 -1.05 23.15
N VAL A 394 10.38 -0.08 24.01
CA VAL A 394 10.89 1.29 23.92
C VAL A 394 12.42 1.36 23.93
N LYS A 395 13.08 0.47 24.67
CA LYS A 395 14.54 0.42 24.73
C LYS A 395 15.14 0.00 23.39
N GLU A 396 14.59 -1.03 22.77
CA GLU A 396 15.06 -1.48 21.45
C GLU A 396 14.68 -0.46 20.38
N ALA A 397 13.47 0.12 20.43
CA ALA A 397 13.06 1.17 19.50
C ALA A 397 14.02 2.37 19.52
N ARG A 398 14.48 2.80 20.70
CA ARG A 398 15.50 3.87 20.82
C ARG A 398 16.86 3.50 20.25
N LYS A 399 17.17 2.20 20.14
CA LYS A 399 18.43 1.71 19.59
C LYS A 399 18.34 1.49 18.09
N THR A 400 17.25 0.88 17.62
CA THR A 400 17.06 0.48 16.21
C THR A 400 16.53 1.63 15.37
N ARG A 401 15.51 2.36 15.86
CA ARG A 401 14.88 3.49 15.15
C ARG A 401 14.55 4.64 16.10
N PRO A 402 15.54 5.47 16.48
CA PRO A 402 15.36 6.57 17.44
C PRO A 402 14.25 7.57 17.07
N GLY A 403 13.96 7.72 15.76
CA GLY A 403 12.89 8.58 15.26
C GLY A 403 11.47 7.99 15.36
N SER A 404 11.33 6.71 15.70
CA SER A 404 10.03 6.03 15.79
C SER A 404 9.13 6.55 16.92
N LEU A 405 7.81 6.36 16.78
CA LEU A 405 6.85 6.85 17.77
C LEU A 405 7.07 6.25 19.16
N ARG A 406 7.37 4.94 19.25
CA ARG A 406 7.63 4.28 20.53
C ARG A 406 8.95 4.74 21.15
N ALA A 407 9.97 5.07 20.35
CA ALA A 407 11.22 5.60 20.87
C ALA A 407 11.05 7.00 21.50
N ARG A 408 10.30 7.88 20.80
CA ARG A 408 10.08 9.28 21.17
C ARG A 408 9.06 9.48 22.28
N PHE A 409 7.92 8.79 22.20
CA PHE A 409 6.76 9.02 23.09
C PHE A 409 6.55 7.90 24.10
N GLY A 410 7.14 6.72 23.88
CA GLY A 410 7.04 5.60 24.81
C GLY A 410 7.86 5.81 26.08
N ARG A 411 7.32 5.34 27.20
CA ARG A 411 7.96 5.39 28.52
C ARG A 411 8.67 4.09 28.86
N ASP A 412 7.99 2.95 28.75
CA ASP A 412 8.51 1.62 29.06
C ASP A 412 7.81 0.52 28.24
N GLY A 413 8.01 -0.76 28.60
CA GLY A 413 7.54 -1.91 27.83
C GLY A 413 6.02 -1.91 27.54
N GLN A 414 5.17 -1.70 28.54
CA GLN A 414 3.70 -1.72 28.32
C GLN A 414 3.15 -0.32 28.00
N ARG A 415 3.81 0.72 28.52
CA ARG A 415 3.54 2.14 28.25
C ARG A 415 4.41 2.61 27.09
N ASN A 416 4.06 2.13 25.90
CA ASN A 416 4.77 2.42 24.66
C ASN A 416 4.00 3.39 23.74
N ALA A 417 3.06 4.17 24.29
CA ALA A 417 2.26 5.22 23.64
C ALA A 417 1.32 4.80 22.50
N VAL A 418 1.71 3.87 21.62
CA VAL A 418 0.95 3.51 20.41
C VAL A 418 0.88 2.00 20.18
N TYR A 419 -0.27 1.57 19.66
CA TYR A 419 -0.56 0.20 19.26
C TYR A 419 -0.98 0.13 17.79
N GLY A 420 -0.66 -1.00 17.16
CA GLY A 420 -1.13 -1.38 15.83
C GLY A 420 -1.02 -2.88 15.66
N SER A 421 -1.80 -3.41 14.72
CA SER A 421 -1.94 -4.84 14.51
C SER A 421 -0.74 -5.42 13.74
N GLU A 422 -0.45 -6.69 13.98
CA GLU A 422 0.69 -7.37 13.36
C GLU A 422 0.39 -7.91 11.94
N SER A 423 -0.86 -7.90 11.48
CA SER A 423 -1.24 -8.40 10.16
C SER A 423 -2.46 -7.66 9.63
N VAL A 424 -2.70 -7.77 8.32
CA VAL A 424 -3.92 -7.22 7.68
C VAL A 424 -5.18 -7.82 8.30
N LYS A 425 -5.20 -9.14 8.52
CA LYS A 425 -6.33 -9.83 9.17
C LYS A 425 -6.55 -9.38 10.62
N GLY A 426 -5.47 -9.26 11.40
CA GLY A 426 -5.53 -8.70 12.75
C GLY A 426 -6.07 -7.28 12.73
N SER A 427 -5.62 -6.47 11.77
CA SER A 427 -6.06 -5.09 11.67
C SER A 427 -7.53 -4.94 11.30
N ALA A 428 -8.05 -5.78 10.41
CA ALA A 428 -9.48 -5.80 10.10
C ALA A 428 -10.32 -6.18 11.33
N ARG A 429 -9.87 -7.16 12.13
CA ARG A 429 -10.50 -7.55 13.40
C ARG A 429 -10.52 -6.38 14.39
N ASP A 430 -9.38 -5.74 14.57
CA ASP A 430 -9.22 -4.66 15.55
C ASP A 430 -10.00 -3.40 15.12
N ILE A 431 -10.03 -3.08 13.83
CA ILE A 431 -10.88 -2.02 13.28
C ILE A 431 -12.35 -2.32 13.59
N ARG A 432 -12.83 -3.53 13.30
CA ARG A 432 -14.22 -3.94 13.56
C ARG A 432 -14.59 -3.88 15.03
N PHE A 433 -13.63 -4.14 15.92
CA PHE A 433 -13.83 -4.03 17.36
C PHE A 433 -14.08 -2.59 17.83
N PHE A 434 -13.35 -1.59 17.28
CA PHE A 434 -13.54 -0.18 17.62
C PHE A 434 -14.63 0.54 16.82
N PHE A 435 -14.85 0.11 15.58
CA PHE A 435 -15.72 0.73 14.58
C PHE A 435 -16.54 -0.33 13.83
N PRO A 436 -17.50 -1.00 14.51
CA PRO A 436 -18.30 -2.07 13.91
C PRO A 436 -19.17 -1.62 12.73
N GLU A 437 -19.45 -0.32 12.64
CA GLU A 437 -20.18 0.32 11.54
C GLU A 437 -19.36 0.45 10.24
N MET A 438 -18.03 0.28 10.30
CA MET A 438 -17.22 0.28 9.08
C MET A 438 -17.37 -1.04 8.33
N GLY A 439 -17.62 -0.94 7.02
CA GLY A 439 -17.66 -2.09 6.13
C GLY A 439 -16.33 -2.86 6.12
N ALA A 440 -16.40 -4.16 5.79
CA ALA A 440 -15.24 -5.03 5.69
C ALA A 440 -14.27 -4.54 4.60
N ASP A 441 -12.99 -4.46 4.93
CA ASP A 441 -11.89 -4.17 4.01
C ASP A 441 -10.65 -4.99 4.45
N PRO A 442 -10.06 -5.85 3.59
CA PRO A 442 -10.51 -6.18 2.23
C PRO A 442 -11.90 -6.81 2.19
N ILE A 443 -12.59 -6.62 1.06
CA ILE A 443 -13.85 -7.34 0.80
C ILE A 443 -13.51 -8.83 0.83
N PRO A 444 -14.25 -9.66 1.59
CA PRO A 444 -14.00 -11.10 1.65
C PRO A 444 -14.01 -11.71 0.25
N ASN A 445 -13.04 -12.58 -0.04
CA ASN A 445 -12.98 -13.27 -1.33
C ASN A 445 -14.06 -14.37 -1.42
N GLU A 446 -14.27 -14.96 -2.60
CA GLU A 446 -15.32 -15.97 -2.80
C GLU A 446 -15.18 -17.17 -1.86
N ASP A 447 -13.95 -17.58 -1.55
CA ASP A 447 -13.68 -18.71 -0.65
C ASP A 447 -14.02 -18.37 0.80
N GLU A 448 -13.70 -17.16 1.27
CA GLU A 448 -14.06 -16.65 2.60
C GLU A 448 -15.58 -16.48 2.72
N VAL A 449 -16.25 -16.01 1.66
CA VAL A 449 -17.72 -15.91 1.61
C VAL A 449 -18.33 -17.31 1.66
N ARG A 450 -17.80 -18.26 0.89
CA ARG A 450 -18.25 -19.66 0.90
C ARG A 450 -18.00 -20.31 2.25
N ASP A 451 -16.84 -20.13 2.85
CA ASP A 451 -16.56 -20.66 4.17
C ASP A 451 -17.44 -20.01 5.24
N PHE A 452 -17.76 -18.72 5.14
CA PHE A 452 -18.72 -18.10 6.06
C PHE A 452 -20.14 -18.65 5.90
N LEU A 453 -20.60 -18.88 4.67
CA LEU A 453 -21.93 -19.42 4.36
C LEU A 453 -22.08 -20.89 4.75
N PHE A 454 -21.08 -21.72 4.40
CA PHE A 454 -21.13 -23.18 4.49
C PHE A 454 -20.31 -23.76 5.64
N ARG A 455 -19.45 -22.95 6.29
CA ARG A 455 -18.56 -23.29 7.42
C ARG A 455 -17.88 -24.66 7.26
N LYS A 456 -17.23 -24.89 6.10
CA LYS A 456 -16.50 -26.14 5.83
C LYS A 456 -15.26 -26.30 6.74
N SER A 457 -14.65 -25.20 7.18
CA SER A 457 -13.35 -25.20 7.85
C SER A 457 -13.36 -25.50 9.35
N ALA A 458 -14.51 -25.51 10.03
CA ALA A 458 -14.57 -25.91 11.45
C ALA A 458 -14.24 -27.39 11.68
N GLY A 459 -14.30 -28.23 10.63
CA GLY A 459 -13.90 -29.63 10.66
C GLY A 459 -12.50 -29.93 10.10
N ALA A 460 -11.76 -28.93 9.61
CA ALA A 460 -10.48 -29.16 8.92
C ALA A 460 -9.23 -28.80 9.74
N SER A 461 -9.40 -28.25 10.95
CA SER A 461 -8.29 -27.90 11.86
C SER A 461 -8.16 -28.87 13.06
N MET A 462 -8.87 -29.99 13.08
CA MET A 462 -8.58 -31.09 13.99
C MET A 462 -7.87 -32.19 13.20
N ASP A 463 -6.62 -32.45 13.55
CA ASP A 463 -5.85 -33.61 13.08
C ASP A 463 -6.72 -34.86 13.17
N LEU A 464 -7.03 -35.47 12.02
CA LEU A 464 -7.89 -36.66 11.90
C LEU A 464 -7.28 -37.92 12.58
N LYS A 465 -6.16 -37.79 13.29
CA LYS A 465 -5.44 -38.86 14.00
C LYS A 465 -5.63 -38.84 15.52
N THR A 466 -6.21 -37.80 16.10
CA THR A 466 -6.39 -37.68 17.56
C THR A 466 -7.80 -38.02 18.05
N LEU A 467 -8.67 -38.54 17.16
CA LEU A 467 -10.09 -38.80 17.46
C LEU A 467 -10.50 -40.28 17.35
N GLU A 468 -9.57 -41.24 17.41
CA GLU A 468 -9.98 -42.64 17.56
C GLU A 468 -10.50 -42.95 18.98
N ASP A 469 -10.24 -42.10 19.98
CA ASP A 469 -10.57 -42.36 21.40
C ASP A 469 -11.44 -41.29 22.11
N ALA A 470 -12.00 -40.30 21.40
CA ALA A 470 -12.82 -39.27 22.07
C ALA A 470 -14.33 -39.48 21.83
N ASP A 471 -15.06 -39.65 22.93
CA ASP A 471 -16.52 -39.80 23.02
C ASP A 471 -17.25 -38.64 22.30
N VAL A 472 -17.92 -38.96 21.18
CA VAL A 472 -18.44 -38.01 20.17
C VAL A 472 -19.76 -37.32 20.61
N SER A 473 -20.11 -37.36 21.89
CA SER A 473 -21.45 -36.99 22.35
C SER A 473 -21.65 -35.51 22.74
N ASN A 474 -20.67 -34.61 22.54
CA ASN A 474 -20.84 -33.23 23.06
C ASN A 474 -20.13 -32.08 22.29
N PHE A 475 -20.26 -32.04 20.97
CA PHE A 475 -20.02 -30.79 20.21
C PHE A 475 -21.35 -30.24 19.69
N ALA A 476 -22.01 -29.40 20.50
CA ALA A 476 -23.10 -28.56 20.03
C ALA A 476 -22.50 -27.47 19.13
N VAL A 477 -22.44 -27.74 17.82
CA VAL A 477 -22.06 -26.73 16.82
C VAL A 477 -23.25 -25.81 16.60
N ASP A 478 -23.09 -24.52 16.91
CA ASP A 478 -24.10 -23.50 16.63
C ASP A 478 -24.58 -23.58 15.17
N PRO A 479 -25.89 -23.45 14.89
CA PRO A 479 -26.41 -23.68 13.55
C PRO A 479 -25.74 -22.74 12.55
N THR A 480 -25.26 -23.29 11.43
CA THR A 480 -24.59 -22.51 10.38
C THR A 480 -25.56 -21.45 9.82
N MET A 481 -25.04 -20.35 9.28
CA MET A 481 -25.88 -19.33 8.64
C MET A 481 -26.78 -19.95 7.57
N GLN A 482 -26.27 -20.95 6.84
CA GLN A 482 -27.06 -21.79 5.94
C GLN A 482 -28.20 -22.52 6.65
N GLN A 483 -27.97 -23.19 7.78
CA GLN A 483 -29.03 -23.90 8.50
C GLN A 483 -30.12 -22.96 9.00
N LEU A 484 -29.75 -21.78 9.51
CA LEU A 484 -30.72 -20.77 9.94
C LEU A 484 -31.54 -20.24 8.76
N LEU A 485 -30.87 -19.89 7.65
CA LEU A 485 -31.52 -19.44 6.43
C LEU A 485 -32.43 -20.51 5.83
N SER A 486 -31.96 -21.77 5.76
CA SER A 486 -32.76 -22.90 5.28
C SER A 486 -34.00 -23.12 6.13
N LYS A 487 -33.90 -23.08 7.47
CA LYS A 487 -35.07 -23.18 8.35
C LYS A 487 -36.06 -22.04 8.15
N GLY A 488 -35.57 -20.81 8.00
CA GLY A 488 -36.41 -19.65 7.72
C GLY A 488 -37.10 -19.73 6.36
N LEU A 489 -36.38 -20.19 5.32
CA LEU A 489 -36.93 -20.42 3.99
C LEU A 489 -37.95 -21.57 3.98
N MET A 490 -37.72 -22.65 4.73
CA MET A 490 -38.70 -23.72 4.90
C MET A 490 -39.97 -23.19 5.57
N ALA A 491 -39.84 -22.39 6.64
CA ALA A 491 -40.99 -21.76 7.29
C ALA A 491 -41.73 -20.79 6.35
N LEU A 492 -41.00 -20.03 5.53
CA LEU A 492 -41.57 -19.17 4.50
C LEU A 492 -42.35 -19.97 3.46
N CYS A 493 -41.81 -21.10 3.00
CA CYS A 493 -42.46 -22.01 2.05
C CYS A 493 -43.73 -22.68 2.63
N GLN A 494 -43.81 -22.86 3.94
CA GLN A 494 -45.01 -23.36 4.61
C GLN A 494 -46.11 -22.29 4.69
N VAL A 495 -45.75 -21.05 5.04
CA VAL A 495 -46.72 -19.94 5.21
C VAL A 495 -47.16 -19.32 3.87
N LYS A 496 -46.28 -19.34 2.85
CA LYS A 496 -46.50 -18.77 1.50
C LYS A 496 -47.08 -17.34 1.50
N PRO A 497 -46.50 -16.40 2.26
CA PRO A 497 -46.92 -15.00 2.20
C PRO A 497 -46.66 -14.39 0.81
N LYS A 498 -47.51 -13.46 0.39
CA LYS A 498 -47.42 -12.85 -0.96
C LYS A 498 -46.67 -11.53 -0.94
N GLY A 499 -45.89 -11.27 -2.01
CA GLY A 499 -45.22 -10.00 -2.25
C GLY A 499 -44.24 -9.60 -1.15
N LEU A 500 -44.25 -8.32 -0.76
CA LEU A 500 -43.36 -7.79 0.29
C LEU A 500 -43.53 -8.48 1.65
N GLY A 501 -44.70 -9.09 1.90
CA GLY A 501 -44.98 -9.84 3.13
C GLY A 501 -44.07 -11.06 3.33
N ALA A 502 -43.50 -11.61 2.25
CA ALA A 502 -42.50 -12.68 2.34
C ALA A 502 -41.18 -12.21 2.95
N ALA A 503 -40.71 -11.03 2.54
CA ALA A 503 -39.50 -10.44 3.10
C ALA A 503 -39.70 -10.05 4.57
N THR A 504 -40.85 -9.45 4.91
CA THR A 504 -41.19 -9.09 6.30
C THR A 504 -41.31 -10.32 7.19
N PHE A 505 -41.96 -11.39 6.72
CA PHE A 505 -42.05 -12.66 7.46
C PHE A 505 -40.66 -13.25 7.72
N LEU A 506 -39.83 -13.38 6.67
CA LEU A 506 -38.52 -13.99 6.79
C LEU A 506 -37.60 -13.17 7.70
N SER A 507 -37.64 -11.83 7.60
CA SER A 507 -36.88 -10.93 8.47
C SER A 507 -37.25 -11.10 9.95
N LYS A 508 -38.54 -11.13 10.26
CA LYS A 508 -39.01 -11.34 11.64
C LYS A 508 -38.65 -12.73 12.15
N TRP A 509 -38.86 -13.76 11.33
CA TRP A 509 -38.52 -15.14 11.69
C TRP A 509 -37.02 -15.29 11.99
N LEU A 510 -36.14 -14.71 11.15
CA LEU A 510 -34.69 -14.75 11.37
C LEU A 510 -34.27 -14.01 12.64
N ALA A 511 -34.89 -12.86 12.94
CA ALA A 511 -34.60 -12.12 14.17
C ALA A 511 -35.05 -12.89 15.43
N ASP A 512 -36.21 -13.54 15.38
CA ASP A 512 -36.77 -14.34 16.48
C ASP A 512 -36.02 -15.65 16.72
N ASN A 513 -35.36 -16.20 15.70
CA ASN A 513 -34.65 -17.48 15.74
C ASN A 513 -33.12 -17.34 15.64
N ASN A 514 -32.58 -16.11 15.79
CA ASN A 514 -31.15 -15.87 15.73
C ASN A 514 -30.44 -16.46 16.97
N PRO A 515 -29.54 -17.46 16.82
CA PRO A 515 -28.83 -18.07 17.95
C PRO A 515 -27.88 -17.11 18.66
N ASN A 516 -27.48 -16.01 18.01
CA ASN A 516 -26.57 -15.02 18.58
C ASN A 516 -27.26 -13.93 19.41
N ASN A 517 -28.60 -13.86 19.41
CA ASN A 517 -29.32 -12.98 20.31
C ASN A 517 -29.38 -13.67 21.68
N ALA A 518 -28.85 -13.02 22.72
CA ALA A 518 -29.00 -13.50 24.09
C ALA A 518 -30.48 -13.78 24.35
N VAL A 519 -30.79 -15.01 24.72
CA VAL A 519 -32.16 -15.46 25.01
C VAL A 519 -32.70 -14.53 26.09
N PRO A 520 -33.75 -13.72 25.84
CA PRO A 520 -34.43 -13.05 26.93
C PRO A 520 -34.95 -14.15 27.85
N GLU A 521 -34.57 -14.11 29.13
CA GLU A 521 -35.19 -14.89 30.21
C GLU A 521 -36.66 -14.49 30.33
N GLU A 522 -37.51 -14.93 29.38
CA GLU A 522 -38.98 -14.90 29.38
C GLU A 522 -39.51 -15.29 27.98
N LYS A 523 -39.24 -16.52 27.55
CA LYS A 523 -40.11 -17.20 26.56
C LYS A 523 -40.44 -18.60 27.04
N THR A 524 -41.12 -18.67 28.18
CA THR A 524 -42.01 -19.78 28.49
C THR A 524 -43.12 -19.81 27.43
N GLY A 525 -43.14 -20.84 26.59
CA GLY A 525 -44.39 -21.44 26.13
C GLY A 525 -45.35 -20.59 25.29
N HIS A 526 -44.88 -19.90 24.26
CA HIS A 526 -45.74 -19.63 23.09
C HIS A 526 -45.06 -20.12 21.83
N GLY A 527 -45.31 -21.40 21.53
CA GLY A 527 -45.14 -21.91 20.18
C GLY A 527 -45.94 -21.04 19.21
N PHE A 528 -45.29 -20.60 18.13
CA PHE A 528 -45.95 -19.93 17.02
C PHE A 528 -47.07 -20.83 16.50
N GLU A 529 -48.33 -20.44 16.69
CA GLU A 529 -49.46 -21.08 16.00
C GLU A 529 -49.49 -20.55 14.55
N PRO A 530 -49.21 -21.42 13.55
CA PRO A 530 -49.33 -21.03 12.16
C PRO A 530 -50.77 -20.67 11.83
N PRO A 531 -51.03 -19.71 10.92
CA PRO A 531 -52.37 -19.41 10.45
C PRO A 531 -53.04 -20.70 9.96
N GLU A 532 -54.30 -20.94 10.35
CA GLU A 532 -55.05 -22.13 9.95
C GLU A 532 -55.26 -22.22 8.43
N ARG A 533 -54.27 -22.78 7.72
CA ARG A 533 -54.51 -23.68 6.60
C ARG A 533 -53.26 -24.52 6.29
N THR A 534 -53.51 -25.82 6.13
CA THR A 534 -52.63 -26.90 5.65
C THR A 534 -51.53 -27.39 6.60
N LYS A 535 -51.93 -28.14 7.64
CA LYS A 535 -51.09 -29.22 8.16
C LYS A 535 -50.98 -30.31 7.08
N LYS A 536 -49.93 -30.25 6.26
CA LYS A 536 -49.47 -31.43 5.52
C LYS A 536 -48.28 -32.01 6.28
N PHE A 537 -48.38 -33.27 6.68
CA PHE A 537 -47.27 -33.99 7.29
C PHE A 537 -46.16 -34.17 6.25
N VAL A 538 -44.98 -33.71 6.61
CA VAL A 538 -43.73 -33.86 5.86
C VAL A 538 -42.83 -34.72 6.73
N GLU A 539 -42.36 -35.85 6.22
CA GLU A 539 -41.29 -36.61 6.87
C GLU A 539 -39.94 -35.96 6.54
N TYR A 540 -39.08 -35.84 7.55
CA TYR A 540 -37.78 -35.19 7.46
C TYR A 540 -36.66 -36.20 7.68
N GLY A 541 -35.59 -36.10 6.89
CA GLY A 541 -34.39 -36.94 7.06
C GLY A 541 -33.14 -36.28 6.46
N VAL A 542 -31.98 -36.88 6.71
CA VAL A 542 -30.69 -36.48 6.14
C VAL A 542 -30.19 -37.65 5.31
N ASN A 543 -29.80 -37.42 4.06
CA ASN A 543 -29.22 -38.47 3.23
C ASN A 543 -27.76 -38.74 3.62
N SER A 544 -27.15 -39.77 3.04
CA SER A 544 -25.77 -40.20 3.32
C SER A 544 -24.71 -39.11 3.06
N ASP A 545 -25.05 -38.05 2.32
CA ASP A 545 -24.17 -36.93 2.00
C ASP A 545 -24.41 -35.69 2.89
N GLY A 546 -25.22 -35.81 3.94
CA GLY A 546 -25.48 -34.72 4.88
C GLY A 546 -26.52 -33.69 4.40
N MET A 547 -27.23 -33.95 3.30
CA MET A 547 -28.28 -33.08 2.79
C MET A 547 -29.65 -33.44 3.37
N ALA A 548 -30.35 -32.43 3.91
CA ALA A 548 -31.71 -32.60 4.41
C ALA A 548 -32.70 -32.79 3.25
N PHE A 549 -33.60 -33.76 3.38
CA PHE A 549 -34.72 -33.95 2.45
C PHE A 549 -36.05 -33.97 3.18
N ALA A 550 -37.11 -33.68 2.42
CA ALA A 550 -38.49 -33.65 2.86
C ALA A 550 -39.35 -34.39 1.82
N VAL A 551 -40.08 -35.42 2.23
CA VAL A 551 -41.01 -36.16 1.36
C VAL A 551 -42.43 -35.74 1.73
N GLU A 552 -43.17 -35.18 0.76
CA GLU A 552 -44.62 -34.97 0.89
C GLU A 552 -45.34 -36.30 0.62
N ALA A 553 -46.31 -36.67 1.46
CA ALA A 553 -47.15 -37.84 1.22
C ALA A 553 -47.93 -37.73 -0.11
N PRO A 554 -48.20 -38.84 -0.82
CA PRO A 554 -48.86 -38.80 -2.13
C PRO A 554 -50.28 -38.23 -2.01
N ARG A 555 -50.71 -37.47 -3.02
CA ARG A 555 -52.09 -36.96 -3.12
C ARG A 555 -53.05 -38.10 -3.46
N GLU A 556 -54.14 -38.25 -2.70
CA GLU A 556 -55.30 -39.03 -3.16
C GLU A 556 -56.05 -38.30 -4.30
N GLU A 557 -56.11 -39.01 -5.42
CA GLU A 557 -56.96 -39.01 -6.62
C GLU A 557 -57.31 -37.72 -7.42
N GLU A 558 -56.67 -37.68 -8.60
CA GLU A 558 -57.09 -37.38 -9.97
C GLU A 558 -58.26 -36.41 -10.29
N ILE A 559 -57.89 -35.32 -10.97
CA ILE A 559 -58.72 -34.74 -12.04
C ILE A 559 -57.99 -35.02 -13.36
N VAL A 560 -58.50 -35.97 -14.14
CA VAL A 560 -58.03 -36.24 -15.51
C VAL A 560 -58.25 -34.99 -16.36
N LYS A 561 -57.17 -34.39 -16.85
CA LYS A 561 -57.22 -33.39 -17.93
C LYS A 561 -56.74 -34.06 -19.22
N PRO A 562 -57.40 -33.81 -20.36
CA PRO A 562 -57.05 -34.46 -21.61
C PRO A 562 -55.67 -33.95 -22.06
N VAL A 563 -54.70 -34.85 -22.18
CA VAL A 563 -53.44 -34.59 -22.87
C VAL A 563 -53.72 -34.73 -24.36
N VAL A 564 -53.41 -33.70 -25.14
CA VAL A 564 -53.34 -33.79 -26.61
C VAL A 564 -51.87 -34.00 -26.94
N GLU A 565 -51.51 -35.19 -27.41
CA GLU A 565 -50.20 -35.47 -27.97
C GLU A 565 -50.16 -34.97 -29.42
N VAL A 566 -49.17 -34.15 -29.75
CA VAL A 566 -48.88 -33.75 -31.13
C VAL A 566 -47.59 -34.46 -31.52
N ASP A 567 -47.70 -35.43 -32.41
CA ASP A 567 -46.58 -36.21 -32.93
C ASP A 567 -45.96 -35.47 -34.12
N THR A 568 -44.67 -35.16 -34.07
CA THR A 568 -43.95 -34.44 -35.14
C THR A 568 -42.89 -35.32 -35.81
N THR A 569 -43.24 -36.55 -36.12
CA THR A 569 -42.44 -37.42 -36.99
C THR A 569 -43.26 -37.90 -38.18
N GLU A 570 -43.62 -36.98 -39.07
CA GLU A 570 -43.69 -37.21 -40.52
C GLU A 570 -44.03 -35.88 -41.23
N GLY A 571 -43.32 -35.59 -42.32
CA GLY A 571 -43.37 -34.29 -42.98
C GLY A 571 -44.74 -33.96 -43.57
N GLY A 572 -45.33 -32.86 -43.12
CA GLY A 572 -46.55 -32.31 -43.72
C GLY A 572 -47.19 -31.18 -42.90
N ASP A 573 -47.08 -29.96 -43.42
CA ASP A 573 -47.88 -28.76 -43.14
C ASP A 573 -47.75 -28.09 -41.74
N THR A 574 -46.91 -27.05 -41.67
CA THR A 574 -46.82 -26.11 -40.54
C THR A 574 -47.89 -25.02 -40.69
N ARG A 575 -49.02 -25.17 -39.98
CA ARG A 575 -49.89 -24.02 -39.69
C ARG A 575 -50.04 -23.83 -38.18
N PRO A 576 -49.82 -22.61 -37.66
CA PRO A 576 -49.98 -22.33 -36.24
C PRO A 576 -51.45 -22.40 -35.84
N GLN A 577 -51.74 -23.11 -34.76
CA GLN A 577 -53.07 -23.18 -34.16
C GLN A 577 -53.17 -22.09 -33.08
N GLU A 578 -54.08 -21.13 -33.25
CA GLU A 578 -54.34 -20.10 -32.23
C GLU A 578 -55.12 -20.69 -31.05
N LEU A 579 -54.46 -20.80 -29.90
CA LEU A 579 -55.08 -21.17 -28.62
C LEU A 579 -55.49 -19.89 -27.89
N SER A 580 -56.79 -19.63 -27.76
CA SER A 580 -57.35 -18.33 -27.33
C SER A 580 -57.44 -18.09 -25.82
N THR A 581 -56.67 -18.79 -24.96
CA THR A 581 -56.69 -18.53 -23.51
C THR A 581 -55.33 -18.71 -22.82
N PRO A 582 -54.70 -17.64 -22.29
CA PRO A 582 -53.46 -17.71 -21.50
C PRO A 582 -53.70 -17.88 -19.97
N PRO A 583 -52.67 -18.29 -19.19
CA PRO A 583 -51.31 -18.65 -19.63
C PRO A 583 -50.99 -20.14 -19.38
N PHE A 584 -50.48 -20.83 -20.41
CA PHE A 584 -49.82 -22.12 -20.26
C PHE A 584 -48.30 -21.92 -20.15
N VAL A 585 -47.63 -22.75 -19.35
CA VAL A 585 -46.17 -22.84 -19.31
C VAL A 585 -45.78 -24.07 -20.11
N VAL A 586 -45.03 -23.88 -21.20
CA VAL A 586 -44.49 -24.97 -22.03
C VAL A 586 -43.07 -25.27 -21.59
N PHE A 587 -42.79 -26.53 -21.24
CA PHE A 587 -41.44 -27.01 -20.96
C PHE A 587 -40.96 -27.88 -22.12
N VAL A 588 -39.82 -27.51 -22.71
CA VAL A 588 -39.13 -28.31 -23.71
C VAL A 588 -37.87 -28.86 -23.07
N ALA A 589 -37.78 -30.18 -22.91
CA ALA A 589 -36.62 -30.85 -22.33
C ALA A 589 -35.77 -31.48 -23.44
N GLY A 590 -34.56 -30.94 -23.65
CA GLY A 590 -33.54 -31.51 -24.55
C GLY A 590 -32.29 -31.93 -23.76
N GLY A 591 -31.75 -33.11 -24.04
CA GLY A 591 -30.51 -33.60 -23.42
C GLY A 591 -29.23 -32.94 -23.97
N PRO A 592 -28.07 -33.15 -23.31
CA PRO A 592 -26.80 -32.54 -23.68
C PRO A 592 -26.36 -33.03 -25.07
N GLY A 593 -26.17 -32.10 -26.02
CA GLY A 593 -25.81 -32.39 -27.41
C GLY A 593 -26.85 -32.01 -28.46
N SER A 594 -28.01 -31.47 -28.07
CA SER A 594 -29.04 -30.92 -28.97
C SER A 594 -28.61 -29.57 -29.56
N GLY A 595 -27.54 -29.58 -30.36
CA GLY A 595 -27.16 -28.45 -31.20
C GLY A 595 -28.16 -28.26 -32.34
N LYS A 596 -28.73 -27.05 -32.42
CA LYS A 596 -29.41 -26.46 -33.58
C LYS A 596 -30.71 -27.15 -34.05
N ALA A 597 -31.81 -26.88 -33.35
CA ALA A 597 -33.12 -26.50 -33.92
C ALA A 597 -34.21 -26.69 -32.85
N THR A 598 -34.49 -25.64 -32.07
CA THR A 598 -35.72 -25.60 -31.30
C THR A 598 -36.11 -24.13 -31.15
N GLN A 599 -36.97 -23.66 -32.04
CA GLN A 599 -37.70 -22.40 -31.85
C GLN A 599 -39.08 -22.77 -31.30
N CYS A 600 -39.48 -22.13 -30.20
CA CYS A 600 -40.83 -22.20 -29.67
C CYS A 600 -41.80 -21.38 -30.53
#